data_AF-A0A7W8NNN6-F1
#
_entry.id   AF-A0A7W8NNN6-F1
#
_cell.length_a   1.000
_cell.length_b   1.000
_cell.length_c   1.000
_cell.angle_alpha   90.00
_cell.angle_beta   90.00
_cell.angle_gamma   90.00
#
_symmetry.space_group_name_H-M   'P 1'
#
loop_
_entity.id
_entity.type
_entity.pdbx_description
1 polymer ?
#
loop_
_entity_poly.entity_id
_entity_poly.type
_entity_poly.pdbx_seq_one_letter_code
_entity_poly.pdbx_strand_id
1 'polypeptide(L)'
;RVHGTTRERPVDRLHQEQSALTPIPPIDTIAVFLREPRKVSWDSFVSYAGNFYGVPWSYAGQGVDVQADQVTVQIFSGGCRIAVHSRSAQRGARFVVDRQYDGMPAGGAAARRGPHLAYQQEALSDVQVEQRPLAEYAALVAIQDSVTLDEVLADVFREGSA
;
A
#
# COMPACT_ATOMS: atom_id res chain seq x y z
N ARG A 1 41.09 31.26 -20.28
CA ARG A 1 42.36 30.75 -19.70
C ARG A 1 42.93 29.69 -20.64
N VAL A 2 44.24 29.65 -20.85
CA VAL A 2 44.93 28.59 -21.63
C VAL A 2 44.94 27.30 -20.80
N HIS A 3 44.59 26.17 -21.41
CA HIS A 3 44.54 24.88 -20.71
C HIS A 3 45.95 24.31 -20.51
N GLY A 4 46.22 23.70 -19.36
CA GLY A 4 47.58 23.28 -18.97
C GLY A 4 48.15 22.12 -19.80
N THR A 5 47.33 21.14 -20.12
CA THR A 5 47.74 19.94 -20.89
C THR A 5 47.77 20.22 -22.39
N THR A 6 46.76 20.91 -22.88
CA THR A 6 46.49 21.09 -24.30
C THR A 6 47.07 22.40 -24.86
N ARG A 7 47.68 23.23 -23.99
CA ARG A 7 48.37 24.51 -24.25
C ARG A 7 47.64 25.53 -25.12
N GLU A 8 46.37 25.31 -25.41
CA GLU A 8 45.52 26.22 -26.16
C GLU A 8 44.32 26.62 -25.31
N ARG A 9 43.61 27.65 -25.76
CA ARG A 9 42.35 28.06 -25.15
C ARG A 9 41.25 27.11 -25.64
N PRO A 10 40.44 26.52 -24.74
CA PRO A 10 39.37 25.59 -25.13
C PRO A 10 38.40 26.17 -26.17
N VAL A 11 38.13 27.47 -26.12
CA VAL A 11 37.26 28.15 -27.09
C VAL A 11 37.84 28.20 -28.51
N ASP A 12 39.17 28.32 -28.64
CA ASP A 12 39.84 28.41 -29.95
C ASP A 12 39.98 27.00 -30.56
N ARG A 13 40.29 26.00 -29.72
CA ARG A 13 40.34 24.59 -30.12
C ARG A 13 38.95 24.04 -30.48
N LEU A 14 37.91 24.44 -29.75
CA LEU A 14 36.53 24.00 -30.03
C LEU A 14 36.13 24.31 -31.48
N HIS A 15 36.45 25.48 -32.01
CA HIS A 15 36.13 25.81 -33.41
C HIS A 15 36.83 24.90 -34.43
N GLN A 16 38.03 24.42 -34.12
CA GLN A 16 38.77 23.50 -34.98
C GLN A 16 38.17 22.09 -34.90
N GLU A 17 37.88 21.62 -33.68
CA GLU A 17 37.32 20.30 -33.41
C GLU A 17 35.85 20.18 -33.83
N GLN A 18 35.09 21.29 -33.87
CA GLN A 18 33.66 21.28 -34.16
C GLN A 18 33.31 20.64 -35.51
N SER A 19 34.21 20.70 -36.49
CA SER A 19 34.07 20.03 -37.78
C SER A 19 34.22 18.50 -37.72
N ALA A 20 34.92 17.99 -36.70
CA ALA A 20 35.17 16.58 -36.45
C ALA A 20 34.24 15.97 -35.38
N LEU A 21 33.42 16.79 -34.70
CA LEU A 21 32.47 16.35 -33.69
C LEU A 21 31.21 15.79 -34.33
N THR A 22 30.78 14.62 -33.86
CA THR A 22 29.48 14.05 -34.22
C THR A 22 28.37 14.87 -33.57
N PRO A 23 27.27 15.19 -34.29
CA PRO A 23 26.13 15.87 -33.69
C PRO A 23 25.55 15.05 -32.54
N ILE A 24 25.09 15.75 -31.51
CA ILE A 24 24.41 15.11 -30.38
C ILE A 24 23.17 14.39 -30.92
N PRO A 25 22.99 13.09 -30.62
CA PRO A 25 21.80 12.37 -31.06
C PRO A 25 20.54 13.03 -30.50
N PRO A 26 19.43 13.02 -31.24
CA PRO A 26 18.19 13.65 -30.79
C PRO A 26 17.73 13.06 -29.46
N ILE A 27 17.12 13.90 -28.62
CA ILE A 27 16.69 13.54 -27.27
C ILE A 27 15.77 12.31 -27.27
N ASP A 28 14.97 12.14 -28.33
CA ASP A 28 14.04 11.01 -28.52
C ASP A 28 14.78 9.65 -28.56
N THR A 29 16.00 9.63 -29.10
CA THR A 29 16.84 8.42 -29.15
C THR A 29 17.37 8.05 -27.76
N ILE A 30 17.58 9.06 -26.90
CA ILE A 30 18.10 8.86 -25.53
C ILE A 30 16.94 8.60 -24.55
N ALA A 31 15.76 9.13 -24.84
CA ALA A 31 14.57 9.07 -23.99
C ALA A 31 14.18 7.64 -23.60
N VAL A 32 14.43 6.65 -24.46
CA VAL A 32 14.19 5.23 -24.17
C VAL A 32 15.02 4.73 -22.99
N PHE A 33 16.25 5.22 -22.84
CA PHE A 33 17.14 4.86 -21.71
C PHE A 33 16.76 5.54 -20.39
N LEU A 34 15.90 6.56 -20.43
CA LEU A 34 15.39 7.26 -19.25
C LEU A 34 14.11 6.63 -18.68
N ARG A 35 13.66 5.51 -19.26
CA ARG A 35 12.48 4.78 -18.83
C ARG A 35 12.76 3.96 -17.58
N GLU A 36 11.88 4.09 -16.60
CA GLU A 36 11.94 3.31 -15.37
C GLU A 36 10.89 2.18 -15.42
N PRO A 37 11.30 0.91 -15.26
CA PRO A 37 10.35 -0.21 -15.23
C PRO A 37 9.51 -0.17 -13.94
N ARG A 38 8.20 -0.25 -14.09
CA ARG A 38 7.21 -0.25 -13.01
C ARG A 38 6.19 -1.34 -13.25
N LYS A 39 5.58 -1.83 -12.16
CA LYS A 39 4.48 -2.80 -12.23
C LYS A 39 3.15 -2.09 -12.09
N VAL A 40 2.21 -2.41 -12.97
CA VAL A 40 0.82 -1.97 -12.85
C VAL A 40 0.16 -2.78 -11.75
N SER A 41 -0.47 -2.10 -10.80
CA SER A 41 -1.28 -2.72 -9.76
C SER A 41 -2.59 -3.26 -10.34
N TRP A 42 -3.24 -4.18 -9.61
CA TRP A 42 -4.49 -4.80 -10.07
C TRP A 42 -5.64 -3.79 -10.19
N ASP A 43 -5.58 -2.68 -9.47
CA ASP A 43 -6.50 -1.54 -9.59
C ASP A 43 -6.28 -0.67 -10.84
N SER A 44 -5.36 -1.08 -11.72
CA SER A 44 -4.97 -0.38 -12.96
C SER A 44 -4.27 0.95 -12.73
N PHE A 45 -3.46 1.03 -11.67
CA PHE A 45 -2.60 2.19 -11.39
C PHE A 45 -1.11 1.83 -11.39
N VAL A 46 -0.29 2.81 -11.78
CA VAL A 46 1.17 2.76 -11.68
C VAL A 46 1.63 3.77 -10.65
N SER A 47 2.43 3.33 -9.69
CA SER A 47 3.05 4.21 -8.69
C SER A 47 4.34 4.81 -9.24
N TYR A 48 4.41 6.15 -9.29
CA TYR A 48 5.59 6.88 -9.71
C TYR A 48 5.74 8.19 -8.93
N ALA A 49 6.94 8.47 -8.42
CA ALA A 49 7.26 9.65 -7.61
C ALA A 49 6.33 9.92 -6.41
N GLY A 50 5.66 8.88 -5.88
CA GLY A 50 4.69 9.00 -4.78
C GLY A 50 3.26 9.36 -5.21
N ASN A 51 2.96 9.34 -6.52
CA ASN A 51 1.63 9.51 -7.08
C ASN A 51 1.20 8.25 -7.84
N PHE A 52 -0.10 8.12 -8.09
CA PHE A 52 -0.68 7.01 -8.83
C PHE A 52 -1.23 7.49 -10.17
N TYR A 53 -0.82 6.85 -11.25
CA TYR A 53 -1.21 7.18 -12.60
C TYR A 53 -1.98 6.01 -13.20
N GLY A 54 -3.22 6.27 -13.61
CA GLY A 54 -4.14 5.30 -14.15
C GLY A 54 -3.71 4.82 -15.53
N VAL A 55 -3.91 3.55 -15.81
CA VAL A 55 -3.66 2.93 -17.12
C VAL A 55 -4.86 2.08 -17.48
N PRO A 56 -5.11 1.82 -18.78
CA PRO A 56 -6.20 0.92 -19.17
C PRO A 56 -6.08 -0.44 -18.48
N TRP A 57 -7.22 -0.98 -18.03
CA TRP A 57 -7.32 -2.23 -17.27
C TRP A 57 -6.68 -3.43 -17.95
N SER A 58 -6.62 -3.45 -19.29
CA SER A 58 -5.93 -4.48 -20.07
C SER A 58 -4.47 -4.68 -19.68
N TYR A 59 -3.84 -3.67 -19.06
CA TYR A 59 -2.45 -3.70 -18.60
C TYR A 59 -2.31 -3.98 -17.09
N ALA A 60 -3.41 -4.24 -16.37
CA ALA A 60 -3.37 -4.54 -14.93
C ALA A 60 -2.48 -5.76 -14.64
N GLY A 61 -1.58 -5.63 -13.66
CA GLY A 61 -0.63 -6.69 -13.28
C GLY A 61 0.60 -6.84 -14.18
N GLN A 62 0.66 -6.14 -15.31
CA GLN A 62 1.79 -6.20 -16.25
C GLN A 62 2.94 -5.27 -15.86
N GLY A 63 4.13 -5.52 -16.43
CA GLY A 63 5.27 -4.62 -16.38
C GLY A 63 5.15 -3.54 -17.45
N VAL A 64 5.38 -2.28 -17.08
CA VAL A 64 5.32 -1.11 -17.96
C VAL A 64 6.52 -0.22 -17.70
N ASP A 65 6.83 0.63 -18.66
CA ASP A 65 7.92 1.59 -18.59
C ASP A 65 7.37 2.99 -18.37
N VAL A 66 7.87 3.69 -17.36
CA VAL A 66 7.47 5.07 -17.07
C VAL A 66 8.57 6.02 -17.52
N GLN A 67 8.20 6.99 -18.35
CA GLN A 67 9.04 8.11 -18.74
C GLN A 67 8.41 9.38 -18.20
N ALA A 68 9.16 10.15 -17.42
CA ALA A 68 8.66 11.40 -16.86
C ALA A 68 9.54 12.58 -17.26
N ASP A 69 8.89 13.61 -17.78
CA ASP A 69 9.48 14.91 -18.05
C ASP A 69 9.22 15.83 -16.84
N GLN A 70 9.53 17.12 -16.98
CA GLN A 70 9.23 18.10 -15.93
C GLN A 70 7.72 18.31 -15.73
N VAL A 71 6.91 18.10 -16.78
CA VAL A 71 5.48 18.45 -16.79
C VAL A 71 4.57 17.23 -16.95
N THR A 72 5.06 16.16 -17.55
CA THR A 72 4.22 15.01 -17.96
C THR A 72 4.83 13.68 -17.55
N VAL A 73 3.96 12.70 -17.30
CA VAL A 73 4.31 11.30 -17.08
C VAL A 73 3.70 10.48 -18.21
N GLN A 74 4.53 9.82 -18.99
CA GLN A 74 4.15 8.95 -20.09
C GLN A 74 4.41 7.50 -19.70
N ILE A 75 3.45 6.63 -19.97
CA ILE A 75 3.53 5.21 -19.63
C ILE A 75 3.55 4.41 -20.93
N PHE A 76 4.48 3.47 -21.03
CA PHE A 76 4.71 2.65 -22.20
C PHE A 76 4.61 1.15 -21.86
N SER A 77 4.16 0.35 -22.82
CA SER A 77 4.20 -1.11 -22.76
C SER A 77 4.76 -1.61 -24.09
N GLY A 78 5.86 -2.38 -24.06
CA GLY A 78 6.50 -2.89 -25.27
C GLY A 78 6.91 -1.79 -26.27
N GLY A 79 7.28 -0.60 -25.78
CA GLY A 79 7.61 0.57 -26.61
C GLY A 79 6.40 1.38 -27.12
N CYS A 80 5.17 0.89 -26.96
CA CYS A 80 3.96 1.62 -27.30
C CYS A 80 3.47 2.48 -26.13
N ARG A 81 3.14 3.75 -26.38
CA ARG A 81 2.63 4.65 -25.33
C ARG A 81 1.17 4.32 -25.04
N ILE A 82 0.86 3.95 -23.79
CA ILE A 82 -0.46 3.52 -23.36
C ILE A 82 -1.23 4.59 -22.60
N ALA A 83 -0.53 5.51 -21.90
CA ALA A 83 -1.15 6.59 -21.14
C ALA A 83 -0.24 7.82 -21.03
N VAL A 84 -0.84 8.99 -20.88
CA VAL A 84 -0.15 10.27 -20.64
C VAL A 84 -0.90 11.01 -19.54
N HIS A 85 -0.14 11.50 -18.56
CA HIS A 85 -0.67 12.24 -17.41
C HIS A 85 0.11 13.52 -17.17
N SER A 86 -0.55 14.51 -16.56
CA SER A 86 0.15 15.65 -15.97
C SER A 86 0.91 15.21 -14.72
N ARG A 87 2.16 15.65 -14.60
CA ARG A 87 2.98 15.40 -13.41
C ARG A 87 2.56 16.36 -12.30
N SER A 88 2.27 15.82 -11.11
CA SER A 88 2.04 16.63 -9.91
C SER A 88 3.27 16.65 -9.00
N ALA A 89 3.52 17.81 -8.40
CA ALA A 89 4.55 18.00 -7.37
C ALA A 89 4.09 17.55 -5.98
N GLN A 90 2.78 17.41 -5.77
CA GLN A 90 2.21 16.87 -4.54
C GLN A 90 2.40 15.35 -4.50
N ARG A 91 2.35 14.75 -3.30
CA ARG A 91 2.39 13.30 -3.10
C ARG A 91 1.00 12.78 -2.77
N GLY A 92 0.72 11.54 -3.16
CA GLY A 92 -0.55 10.86 -2.91
C GLY A 92 -1.67 11.20 -3.89
N ALA A 93 -1.40 11.99 -4.93
CA ALA A 93 -2.39 12.29 -5.96
C ALA A 93 -2.67 11.04 -6.83
N ARG A 94 -3.91 10.92 -7.29
CA ARG A 94 -4.36 9.87 -8.21
C ARG A 94 -4.87 10.50 -9.50
N PHE A 95 -4.32 10.07 -10.62
CA PHE A 95 -4.72 10.51 -11.95
C PHE A 95 -5.42 9.37 -12.66
N VAL A 96 -6.65 9.59 -13.11
CA VAL A 96 -7.46 8.59 -13.81
C VAL A 96 -7.37 8.88 -15.30
N VAL A 97 -7.25 7.82 -16.10
CA VAL A 97 -7.30 7.92 -17.56
C VAL A 97 -8.74 7.69 -18.04
N ASP A 98 -9.13 8.32 -19.15
CA ASP A 98 -10.42 8.01 -19.77
C ASP A 98 -10.50 6.51 -20.10
N ARG A 99 -11.69 5.92 -19.94
CA ARG A 99 -11.94 4.50 -20.25
C ARG A 99 -10.99 3.52 -19.54
N GLN A 100 -10.49 3.90 -18.36
CA GLN A 100 -9.58 3.07 -17.56
C GLN A 100 -10.09 1.64 -17.35
N TYR A 101 -11.40 1.47 -17.17
CA TYR A 101 -12.05 0.20 -16.88
C TYR A 101 -12.92 -0.32 -18.03
N ASP A 102 -12.74 0.20 -19.25
CA ASP A 102 -13.51 -0.28 -20.41
C ASP A 102 -13.24 -1.76 -20.67
N GLY A 103 -14.32 -2.54 -20.83
CA GLY A 103 -14.23 -3.98 -21.03
C GLY A 103 -13.85 -4.77 -19.78
N MET A 104 -13.70 -4.12 -18.62
CA MET A 104 -13.58 -4.83 -17.35
C MET A 104 -14.91 -5.55 -17.09
N PRO A 105 -14.92 -6.89 -16.93
CA PRO A 105 -16.14 -7.59 -16.58
C PRO A 105 -16.64 -7.04 -15.25
N ALA A 106 -17.85 -6.48 -15.24
CA ALA A 106 -18.52 -6.07 -14.02
C ALA A 106 -18.50 -7.28 -13.09
N GLY A 107 -17.72 -7.19 -12.01
CA GLY A 107 -17.29 -8.35 -11.24
C GLY A 107 -18.44 -9.32 -11.01
N GLY A 108 -18.47 -10.40 -11.78
CA GLY A 108 -19.43 -11.47 -11.58
C GLY A 108 -19.04 -12.06 -10.25
N ALA A 109 -19.80 -11.71 -9.19
CA ALA A 109 -19.64 -12.08 -7.79
C ALA A 109 -18.48 -13.04 -7.59
N ALA A 110 -17.23 -12.53 -7.63
CA ALA A 110 -16.08 -13.36 -7.43
C ALA A 110 -16.28 -13.86 -6.00
N ALA A 111 -16.60 -15.15 -5.87
CA ALA A 111 -16.96 -15.77 -4.60
C ALA A 111 -15.97 -15.24 -3.59
N ARG A 112 -16.46 -14.43 -2.64
CA ARG A 112 -15.62 -13.75 -1.66
C ARG A 112 -14.67 -14.83 -1.17
N ARG A 113 -13.38 -14.75 -1.51
CA ARG A 113 -12.41 -15.69 -0.96
C ARG A 113 -12.58 -15.53 0.52
N GLY A 114 -13.16 -16.55 1.16
CA GLY A 114 -13.53 -16.48 2.57
C GLY A 114 -12.30 -16.00 3.34
N PRO A 115 -12.49 -15.23 4.42
CA PRO A 115 -11.35 -14.79 5.20
C PRO A 115 -10.50 -16.02 5.50
N HIS A 116 -9.24 -16.00 5.08
CA HIS A 116 -8.24 -16.99 5.48
C HIS A 116 -7.88 -16.70 6.94
N LEU A 117 -8.87 -16.69 7.83
CA LEU A 117 -8.66 -16.88 9.23
C LEU A 117 -8.38 -18.37 9.38
N ALA A 118 -7.10 -18.72 9.45
CA ALA A 118 -6.67 -19.94 10.08
C ALA A 118 -6.96 -19.83 11.58
N TYR A 119 -8.24 -19.82 11.95
CA TYR A 119 -8.64 -20.16 13.30
C TYR A 119 -8.92 -21.65 13.26
N GLN A 120 -7.90 -22.44 13.60
CA GLN A 120 -8.15 -23.80 14.05
C GLN A 120 -8.97 -23.69 15.33
N GLN A 121 -10.30 -23.73 15.20
CA GLN A 121 -11.14 -24.26 16.26
C GLN A 121 -10.79 -25.75 16.31
N GLU A 122 -9.70 -26.10 16.99
CA GLU A 122 -9.68 -27.39 17.64
C GLU A 122 -10.83 -27.33 18.63
N ALA A 123 -11.94 -27.97 18.25
CA ALA A 123 -13.03 -28.22 19.17
C ALA A 123 -12.42 -29.01 20.32
N LEU A 124 -12.10 -28.31 21.42
CA LEU A 124 -11.76 -28.97 22.66
C LEU A 124 -12.92 -29.91 22.95
N SER A 125 -12.63 -31.21 22.96
CA SER A 125 -13.61 -32.26 23.20
C SER A 125 -14.42 -31.91 24.44
N ASP A 126 -15.74 -31.99 24.32
CA ASP A 126 -16.71 -31.65 25.36
C ASP A 126 -16.24 -32.25 26.70
N VAL A 127 -15.71 -31.40 27.58
CA VAL A 127 -15.13 -31.85 28.85
C VAL A 127 -16.31 -32.25 29.72
N GLN A 128 -16.60 -33.54 29.76
CA GLN A 128 -17.62 -34.10 30.63
C GLN A 128 -17.12 -34.00 32.08
N VAL A 129 -17.55 -32.96 32.78
CA VAL A 129 -17.30 -32.79 34.21
C VAL A 129 -18.35 -33.59 34.97
N GLU A 130 -17.91 -34.52 35.84
CA GLU A 130 -18.82 -35.19 36.77
C GLU A 130 -19.47 -34.16 37.69
N GLN A 131 -20.78 -33.95 37.54
CA GLN A 131 -21.54 -33.09 38.45
C GLN A 131 -21.85 -33.86 39.74
N ARG A 132 -21.15 -33.52 40.82
CA ARG A 132 -21.49 -34.03 42.16
C ARG A 132 -22.54 -33.14 42.84
N PRO A 133 -23.49 -33.73 43.58
CA PRO A 133 -24.54 -32.98 44.25
C PRO A 133 -23.93 -32.03 45.29
N LEU A 134 -24.35 -30.76 45.24
CA LEU A 134 -23.86 -29.67 46.08
C LEU A 134 -24.00 -29.94 47.60
N ALA A 135 -24.90 -30.86 47.98
CA ALA A 135 -25.11 -31.30 49.36
C ALA A 135 -23.85 -31.87 50.03
N GLU A 136 -22.92 -32.45 49.25
CA GLU A 136 -21.64 -32.97 49.77
C GLU A 136 -20.76 -31.84 50.34
N TYR A 137 -20.77 -30.66 49.71
CA TYR A 137 -20.02 -29.49 50.20
C TYR A 137 -20.71 -28.83 51.38
N ALA A 138 -22.04 -28.80 51.39
CA ALA A 138 -22.81 -28.24 52.51
C ALA A 138 -22.55 -28.98 53.82
N ALA A 139 -22.27 -30.29 53.78
CA ALA A 139 -21.93 -31.08 54.97
C ALA A 139 -20.52 -30.80 55.52
N LEU A 140 -19.61 -30.26 54.70
CA LEU A 140 -18.23 -29.97 55.09
C LEU A 140 -18.05 -28.55 55.64
N VAL A 141 -18.91 -27.62 55.23
CA VAL A 141 -18.86 -26.24 55.72
C VAL A 141 -19.77 -26.12 56.94
N ALA A 142 -19.19 -26.33 58.12
CA ALA A 142 -19.78 -25.87 59.37
C ALA A 142 -19.81 -24.34 59.37
N ILE A 143 -20.81 -23.73 58.74
CA ILE A 143 -21.10 -22.31 58.94
C ILE A 143 -22.01 -22.22 60.15
N GLN A 144 -21.44 -21.79 61.27
CA GLN A 144 -22.20 -21.39 62.43
C GLN A 144 -23.04 -20.16 62.07
N ASP A 145 -24.36 -20.36 62.19
CA ASP A 145 -25.40 -19.42 62.60
C ASP A 145 -25.40 -17.99 62.04
N SER A 146 -26.42 -17.76 61.20
CA SER A 146 -27.34 -16.62 61.22
C SER A 146 -26.77 -15.25 61.62
N VAL A 147 -26.25 -14.54 60.62
CA VAL A 147 -26.36 -13.08 60.61
C VAL A 147 -27.32 -12.73 59.48
N THR A 148 -28.42 -12.06 59.82
CA THR A 148 -29.41 -11.66 58.83
C THR A 148 -28.94 -10.41 58.10
N LEU A 149 -29.21 -10.33 56.79
CA LEU A 149 -28.74 -9.25 55.91
C LEU A 149 -29.12 -7.85 56.42
N ASP A 150 -30.22 -7.75 57.17
CA ASP A 150 -30.72 -6.51 57.76
C ASP A 150 -29.80 -5.95 58.85
N GLU A 151 -29.07 -6.80 59.58
CA GLU A 151 -28.11 -6.36 60.61
C GLU A 151 -26.84 -5.76 59.97
N VAL A 152 -26.37 -6.36 58.87
CA VAL A 152 -25.19 -5.87 58.13
C VAL A 152 -25.49 -4.54 57.44
N LEU A 153 -26.70 -4.37 56.91
CA LEU A 153 -27.11 -3.13 56.23
C LEU A 153 -27.36 -1.97 57.20
N ALA A 154 -27.77 -2.24 58.45
CA ALA A 154 -28.00 -1.20 59.47
C ALA A 154 -26.69 -0.55 59.97
N ASP A 155 -25.57 -1.27 59.92
CA ASP A 155 -24.27 -0.77 60.40
C ASP A 155 -23.54 0.09 59.34
N VAL A 156 -23.74 -0.20 58.05
CA VAL A 156 -23.08 0.50 56.94
C VAL A 156 -23.59 1.95 56.75
N PHE A 157 -24.85 2.24 57.11
CA PHE A 157 -25.48 3.53 56.84
C PHE A 157 -25.52 4.51 58.03
N ARG A 158 -24.86 4.22 59.16
CA ARG A 158 -24.89 5.11 60.34
C ARG A 158 -23.75 6.14 60.43
N GLU A 159 -22.69 6.02 59.64
CA GLU A 159 -21.57 6.98 59.67
C GLU A 159 -21.61 7.94 58.46
N GLY A 160 -22.41 9.00 58.58
CA GLY A 160 -22.52 10.03 57.54
C GLY A 160 -23.32 11.26 57.95
N SER A 161 -23.07 11.83 59.14
CA SER A 161 -23.57 13.15 59.53
C SER A 161 -22.82 13.70 60.76
N ALA A 162 -21.72 14.43 60.51
CA ALA A 162 -21.32 15.68 61.19
C ALA A 162 -19.92 16.08 60.71
#